data_AF-A0A972PKG0-F1
#
_entry.id   AF-A0A972PKG0-F1
#
_cell.length_a   1.000
_cell.length_b   1.000
_cell.length_c   1.000
_cell.angle_alpha   90.00
_cell.angle_beta   90.00
_cell.angle_gamma   90.00
#
_symmetry.space_group_name_H-M   'P 1'
#
loop_
_entity.id
_entity.type
_entity.pdbx_description
1 polymer ?
#
loop_
_entity_poly.entity_id
_entity_poly.type
_entity_poly.pdbx_seq_one_letter_code
_entity_poly.pdbx_strand_id
1 'polypeptide(L)'
;MTKKPLQAIGLFCIALASMLILLPATAASPLPQINLSTPTPGADGRIIYIVKENDTCTSISLLMGISEQELRQLNNLQSTTDRDDCSFLWVGQELIIREKPQETPTPTPMITAEPTATPFKGNGTICVYLFNDENGNALAEDAELPLAGGAVSLTNRLNTVNETGTTADTGESLCFADIPEGDYNISVAIPEGYNPTTVMNFALTLSAGQVSTVNFGAQPGSGMQPVFGENSSSPLMLIVGIVFVALGVGLWFYVRRMS
;
A
#
# COMPACT_ATOMS: atom_id res chain seq x y z
N MET A 1 34.48 -34.94 77.31
CA MET A 1 35.27 -34.25 76.26
C MET A 1 35.49 -35.20 75.08
N THR A 2 34.65 -35.15 74.05
CA THR A 2 34.90 -35.88 72.79
C THR A 2 34.29 -35.11 71.61
N LYS A 3 34.89 -33.96 71.27
CA LYS A 3 34.61 -33.16 70.07
C LYS A 3 35.15 -33.86 68.80
N LYS A 4 34.68 -35.06 68.48
CA LYS A 4 35.13 -35.83 67.31
C LYS A 4 34.06 -36.23 66.26
N PRO A 5 32.73 -36.17 66.48
CA PRO A 5 31.81 -36.62 65.44
C PRO A 5 31.59 -35.56 64.33
N LEU A 6 31.71 -34.27 64.64
CA LEU A 6 31.40 -33.20 63.67
C LEU A 6 32.52 -32.97 62.63
N GLN A 7 33.78 -33.17 63.01
CA GLN A 7 34.92 -33.12 62.06
C GLN A 7 34.94 -34.33 61.14
N ALA A 8 34.52 -35.51 61.63
CA ALA A 8 34.44 -36.72 60.81
C ALA A 8 33.37 -36.58 59.72
N ILE A 9 32.21 -35.98 60.03
CA ILE A 9 31.17 -35.70 59.04
C ILE A 9 31.63 -34.66 58.02
N GLY A 10 32.33 -33.60 58.44
CA GLY A 10 32.88 -32.60 57.52
C GLY A 10 33.89 -33.19 56.53
N LEU A 11 34.82 -34.02 57.02
CA LEU A 11 35.79 -34.73 56.17
C LEU A 11 35.11 -35.75 55.25
N PHE A 12 34.07 -36.43 55.72
CA PHE A 12 33.30 -37.36 54.90
C PHE A 12 32.52 -36.63 53.80
N CYS A 13 31.91 -35.48 54.09
CA CYS A 13 31.23 -34.67 53.07
C CYS A 13 32.20 -34.09 52.03
N ILE A 14 33.41 -33.67 52.46
CA ILE A 14 34.44 -33.18 51.54
C ILE A 14 35.00 -34.33 50.69
N ALA A 15 35.19 -35.53 51.26
CA ALA A 15 35.61 -36.72 50.53
C ALA A 15 34.53 -37.20 49.54
N LEU A 16 33.24 -37.11 49.91
CA LEU A 16 32.14 -37.45 49.02
C LEU A 16 32.02 -36.44 47.86
N ALA A 17 32.21 -35.14 48.16
CA ALA A 17 32.21 -34.09 47.16
C ALA A 17 33.41 -34.20 46.20
N SER A 18 34.60 -34.57 46.69
CA SER A 18 35.77 -34.78 45.83
C SER A 18 35.69 -36.07 45.01
N MET A 19 34.99 -37.11 45.49
CA MET A 19 34.78 -38.35 44.74
C MET A 19 33.78 -38.20 43.58
N LEU A 20 32.85 -37.23 43.63
CA LEU A 20 32.00 -36.90 42.49
C LEU A 20 32.73 -36.18 41.34
N ILE A 21 33.89 -35.57 41.61
CA ILE A 21 34.66 -34.79 40.61
C ILE A 21 35.59 -35.71 39.79
N LEU A 22 35.86 -36.93 40.26
CA LEU A 22 36.77 -37.89 39.62
C LEU A 22 36.05 -38.96 38.78
N LEU A 23 34.73 -38.86 38.59
CA LEU A 23 34.05 -39.68 37.59
C LEU A 23 34.56 -39.27 36.21
N PRO A 24 35.21 -40.16 35.44
CA PRO A 24 35.50 -39.87 34.05
C PRO A 24 34.13 -39.65 33.39
N ALA A 25 33.92 -38.45 32.84
CA ALA A 25 32.83 -38.25 31.90
C ALA A 25 33.06 -39.28 30.79
N THR A 26 32.25 -40.34 30.76
CA THR A 26 32.11 -41.15 29.56
C THR A 26 31.57 -40.17 28.53
N ALA A 27 32.49 -39.57 27.77
CA ALA A 27 32.15 -38.76 26.63
C ALA A 27 31.18 -39.63 25.84
N ALA A 28 29.95 -39.14 25.67
CA ALA A 28 29.06 -39.71 24.69
C ALA A 28 29.90 -39.81 23.42
N SER A 29 30.04 -41.03 22.90
CA SER A 29 30.49 -41.21 21.53
C SER A 29 29.72 -40.18 20.70
N PRO A 30 30.38 -39.36 19.87
CA PRO A 30 29.66 -38.38 19.07
C PRO A 30 28.54 -39.16 18.37
N LEU A 31 27.30 -38.74 18.62
CA LEU A 31 26.16 -39.19 17.82
C LEU A 31 26.64 -39.11 16.37
N PRO A 32 26.43 -40.15 15.53
CA PRO A 32 26.82 -40.08 14.13
C PRO A 32 26.27 -38.76 13.60
N GLN A 33 27.18 -37.81 13.39
CA GLN A 33 26.78 -36.49 12.96
C GLN A 33 26.30 -36.73 11.55
N ILE A 34 24.99 -36.63 11.36
CA ILE A 34 24.43 -36.59 10.03
C ILE A 34 25.02 -35.31 9.47
N ASN A 35 26.09 -35.46 8.69
CA ASN A 35 26.64 -34.38 7.92
C ASN A 35 25.54 -34.04 6.91
N LEU A 36 24.59 -33.18 7.28
CA LEU A 36 23.70 -32.55 6.32
C LEU A 36 24.61 -31.60 5.54
N SER A 37 24.90 -31.91 4.28
CA SER A 37 25.41 -30.90 3.37
C SER A 37 24.25 -29.93 3.22
N THR A 38 24.23 -28.85 3.99
CA THR A 38 23.35 -27.74 3.66
C THR A 38 23.79 -27.27 2.28
N PRO A 39 22.90 -27.28 1.27
CA PRO A 39 23.21 -26.75 -0.04
C PRO A 39 23.79 -25.34 0.13
N THR A 40 25.06 -25.17 -0.22
CA THR A 40 25.69 -23.85 -0.17
C THR A 40 25.33 -23.15 -1.47
N PRO A 41 24.67 -21.98 -1.43
CA PRO A 41 24.49 -21.18 -2.64
C PRO A 41 25.86 -20.81 -3.21
N GLY A 42 26.10 -21.18 -4.47
CA GLY A 42 27.25 -20.69 -5.22
C GLY A 42 27.16 -19.18 -5.42
N ALA A 43 28.28 -18.52 -5.72
CA ALA A 43 28.35 -17.07 -5.99
C ALA A 43 27.49 -16.64 -7.20
N ASP A 44 27.02 -17.60 -7.99
CA ASP A 44 26.16 -17.49 -9.16
C ASP A 44 24.68 -17.86 -8.89
N GLY A 45 24.32 -18.11 -7.62
CA GLY A 45 22.96 -18.45 -7.21
C GLY A 45 22.54 -19.90 -7.52
N ARG A 46 23.45 -20.73 -8.03
CA ARG A 46 23.19 -22.18 -8.18
C ARG A 46 23.25 -22.87 -6.83
N ILE A 47 22.45 -23.91 -6.67
CA ILE A 47 22.50 -24.76 -5.49
C ILE A 47 23.43 -25.94 -5.78
N ILE A 48 24.56 -25.99 -5.06
CA ILE A 48 25.59 -27.03 -5.22
C ILE A 48 25.53 -27.99 -4.03
N TYR A 49 25.66 -29.28 -4.33
CA TYR A 49 25.83 -30.35 -3.36
C TYR A 49 27.23 -30.95 -3.49
N ILE A 50 27.91 -31.13 -2.36
CA ILE A 50 29.23 -31.76 -2.30
C ILE A 50 29.02 -33.23 -1.92
N VAL A 51 29.41 -34.14 -2.82
CA VAL A 51 29.30 -35.59 -2.68
C VAL A 51 30.09 -36.06 -1.45
N LYS A 52 29.45 -36.89 -0.63
CA LYS A 52 30.00 -37.51 0.56
C LYS A 52 30.32 -38.98 0.34
N GLU A 53 31.03 -39.56 1.29
CA GLU A 53 31.35 -40.99 1.28
C GLU A 53 30.07 -41.82 1.27
N ASN A 54 29.98 -42.77 0.33
CA ASN A 54 28.81 -43.62 0.07
C ASN A 54 27.58 -42.94 -0.54
N ASP A 55 27.71 -41.71 -1.03
CA ASP A 55 26.64 -41.12 -1.82
C ASP A 55 26.49 -41.77 -3.19
N THR A 56 25.24 -41.89 -3.62
CA THR A 56 24.83 -42.34 -4.95
C THR A 56 23.94 -41.28 -5.57
N CYS A 57 23.79 -41.26 -6.90
CA CYS A 57 22.82 -40.35 -7.53
C CYS A 57 21.40 -40.54 -6.97
N THR A 58 20.99 -41.77 -6.66
CA THR A 58 19.67 -42.05 -6.07
C THR A 58 19.54 -41.47 -4.66
N SER A 59 20.55 -41.62 -3.79
CA SER A 59 20.49 -41.06 -2.43
C SER A 59 20.50 -39.53 -2.44
N ILE A 60 21.29 -38.92 -3.31
CA ILE A 60 21.38 -37.46 -3.45
C ILE A 60 20.09 -36.88 -4.04
N SER A 61 19.54 -37.48 -5.10
CA SER A 61 18.32 -37.00 -5.76
C SER A 61 17.11 -37.02 -4.81
N LEU A 62 16.95 -38.08 -4.02
CA LEU A 62 15.92 -38.17 -3.00
C LEU A 62 16.11 -37.15 -1.87
N LEU A 63 17.35 -36.96 -1.41
CA LEU A 63 17.67 -35.99 -0.36
C LEU A 63 17.36 -34.55 -0.81
N MET A 64 17.63 -34.24 -2.07
CA MET A 64 17.48 -32.89 -2.61
C MET A 64 16.11 -32.63 -3.27
N GLY A 65 15.26 -33.67 -3.36
CA GLY A 65 13.94 -33.58 -3.95
C GLY A 65 13.95 -33.27 -5.45
N ILE A 66 14.92 -33.80 -6.19
CA ILE A 66 15.01 -33.71 -7.67
C ILE A 66 15.02 -35.12 -8.27
N SER A 67 14.72 -35.25 -9.56
CA SER A 67 14.83 -36.57 -10.20
C SER A 67 16.29 -36.95 -10.49
N GLU A 68 16.60 -38.24 -10.50
CA GLU A 68 17.95 -38.70 -10.85
C GLU A 68 18.34 -38.31 -12.29
N GLN A 69 17.37 -38.34 -13.21
CA GLN A 69 17.57 -37.91 -14.59
C GLN A 69 17.90 -36.42 -14.69
N GLU A 70 17.24 -35.58 -13.89
CA GLU A 70 17.50 -34.14 -13.82
C GLU A 70 18.87 -33.85 -13.20
N LEU A 71 19.23 -34.53 -12.10
CA LEU A 71 20.56 -34.45 -11.51
C LEU A 71 21.66 -34.80 -12.54
N ARG A 72 21.42 -35.82 -13.36
CA ARG A 72 22.34 -36.24 -14.43
C ARG A 72 22.46 -35.20 -15.52
N GLN A 73 21.35 -34.60 -15.96
CA GLN A 73 21.34 -33.56 -16.99
C GLN A 73 22.08 -32.30 -16.53
N LEU A 74 21.83 -31.84 -15.31
CA LEU A 74 22.48 -30.65 -14.74
C LEU A 74 24.01 -30.77 -14.65
N ASN A 75 24.51 -32.00 -14.53
CA ASN A 75 25.94 -32.28 -14.32
C ASN A 75 26.60 -33.02 -15.48
N ASN A 76 25.92 -33.14 -16.62
CA ASN A 76 26.38 -33.89 -17.80
C ASN A 76 26.84 -35.33 -17.49
N LEU A 77 26.19 -35.99 -16.53
CA LEU A 77 26.48 -37.37 -16.16
C LEU A 77 25.86 -38.30 -17.20
N GLN A 78 26.66 -39.15 -17.84
CA GLN A 78 26.22 -40.03 -18.93
C GLN A 78 25.71 -41.38 -18.39
N SER A 79 24.60 -41.88 -18.93
CA SER A 79 24.18 -43.28 -18.78
C SER A 79 24.18 -43.90 -20.18
N THR A 80 25.18 -44.69 -20.48
CA THR A 80 25.24 -45.52 -21.69
C THR A 80 25.41 -46.97 -21.27
N THR A 81 25.21 -47.89 -22.19
CA THR A 81 25.34 -49.33 -21.95
C THR A 81 26.68 -49.72 -21.32
N ASP A 82 27.74 -48.96 -21.62
CA ASP A 82 29.12 -49.26 -21.20
C ASP A 82 29.64 -48.29 -20.11
N ARG A 83 28.88 -47.26 -19.73
CA ARG A 83 29.33 -46.24 -18.76
C ARG A 83 28.15 -45.60 -18.05
N ASP A 84 28.15 -45.69 -16.72
CA ASP A 84 27.21 -44.96 -15.87
C ASP A 84 27.96 -44.11 -14.84
N ASP A 85 28.03 -42.79 -15.10
CA ASP A 85 28.75 -41.85 -14.22
C ASP A 85 28.10 -41.75 -12.82
N CYS A 86 26.83 -42.12 -12.68
CA CYS A 86 26.14 -42.15 -11.38
C CYS A 86 26.60 -43.27 -10.46
N SER A 87 27.24 -44.30 -11.02
CA SER A 87 27.86 -45.39 -10.27
C SER A 87 29.25 -45.04 -9.76
N PHE A 88 29.83 -43.91 -10.19
CA PHE A 88 31.22 -43.52 -9.91
C PHE A 88 31.34 -42.05 -9.46
N LEU A 89 30.55 -41.67 -8.46
CA LEU A 89 30.71 -40.37 -7.79
C LEU A 89 31.89 -40.42 -6.80
N TRP A 90 32.63 -39.32 -6.70
CA TRP A 90 33.81 -39.23 -5.84
C TRP A 90 33.55 -38.25 -4.70
N VAL A 91 34.05 -38.56 -3.50
CA VAL A 91 33.90 -37.65 -2.35
C VAL A 91 34.53 -36.30 -2.66
N GLY A 92 33.78 -35.22 -2.38
CA GLY A 92 34.18 -33.84 -2.69
C GLY A 92 33.76 -33.37 -4.08
N GLN A 93 33.20 -34.24 -4.93
CA GLN A 93 32.64 -33.82 -6.21
C GLN A 93 31.47 -32.85 -6.01
N GLU A 94 31.49 -31.73 -6.70
CA GLU A 94 30.40 -30.76 -6.69
C GLU A 94 29.37 -31.11 -7.76
N LEU A 95 28.11 -31.25 -7.34
CA LEU A 95 26.97 -31.50 -8.19
C LEU A 95 25.99 -30.33 -8.12
N ILE A 96 25.62 -29.80 -9.26
CA ILE A 96 24.57 -28.80 -9.42
C ILE A 96 23.22 -29.49 -9.19
N ILE A 97 22.50 -29.05 -8.17
CA ILE A 97 21.18 -29.60 -7.79
C ILE A 97 20.06 -28.73 -8.35
N ARG A 98 20.27 -27.42 -8.37
CA ARG A 98 19.39 -26.47 -9.03
C ARG A 98 20.25 -25.41 -9.67
N GLU A 99 19.93 -25.06 -10.91
CA GLU A 99 20.39 -23.81 -11.45
C GLU A 99 19.69 -22.66 -10.69
N LYS A 100 20.26 -21.45 -10.70
CA LYS A 100 19.49 -20.26 -10.34
C LYS A 100 18.17 -20.33 -11.11
N PRO A 101 17.03 -19.82 -10.60
CA PRO A 101 15.85 -19.65 -11.44
C PRO A 101 16.32 -19.02 -12.74
N GLN A 102 16.34 -19.83 -13.80
CA GLN A 102 16.63 -19.33 -15.12
C GLN A 102 15.46 -18.38 -15.32
N GLU A 103 15.76 -17.09 -15.48
CA GLU A 103 14.81 -16.21 -16.14
C GLU A 103 14.45 -16.97 -17.39
N THR A 104 13.27 -17.60 -17.37
CA THR A 104 12.78 -18.29 -18.53
C THR A 104 12.84 -17.21 -19.59
N PRO A 105 13.61 -17.38 -20.69
CA PRO A 105 13.37 -16.50 -21.81
C PRO A 105 11.95 -16.87 -22.21
N THR A 106 10.97 -16.07 -21.76
CA THR A 106 9.72 -15.89 -22.46
C THR A 106 10.11 -15.87 -23.93
N PRO A 107 9.59 -16.79 -24.77
CA PRO A 107 10.16 -17.08 -26.08
C PRO A 107 10.56 -15.79 -26.74
N THR A 108 11.86 -15.62 -27.01
CA THR A 108 12.35 -14.43 -27.71
C THR A 108 11.54 -14.37 -29.00
N PRO A 109 10.62 -13.39 -29.18
CA PRO A 109 10.08 -13.19 -30.50
C PRO A 109 11.28 -12.95 -31.40
N MET A 110 11.24 -13.49 -32.62
CA MET A 110 12.04 -12.96 -33.72
C MET A 110 12.22 -11.45 -33.51
N ILE A 111 13.40 -10.89 -33.79
CA ILE A 111 13.49 -9.45 -34.04
C ILE A 111 12.72 -9.17 -35.36
N THR A 112 11.39 -9.36 -35.36
CA THR A 112 10.48 -8.25 -35.61
C THR A 112 10.99 -7.18 -34.67
N ALA A 113 11.45 -6.04 -35.18
CA ALA A 113 11.73 -4.88 -34.35
C ALA A 113 10.72 -4.91 -33.21
N GLU A 114 11.16 -5.00 -31.95
CA GLU A 114 10.26 -4.69 -30.85
C GLU A 114 9.57 -3.42 -31.36
N PRO A 115 8.24 -3.41 -31.60
CA PRO A 115 7.62 -2.13 -31.82
C PRO A 115 8.02 -1.42 -30.55
N THR A 116 9.00 -0.49 -30.63
CA THR A 116 9.27 0.49 -29.57
C THR A 116 7.88 0.82 -29.13
N ALA A 117 7.47 0.35 -27.94
CA ALA A 117 6.05 0.22 -27.62
C ALA A 117 5.45 1.51 -28.10
N THR A 118 4.69 1.47 -29.20
CA THR A 118 4.17 2.71 -29.73
C THR A 118 3.29 3.11 -28.58
N PRO A 119 3.60 4.18 -27.81
CA PRO A 119 2.86 4.46 -26.59
C PRO A 119 1.41 4.39 -27.03
N PHE A 120 0.68 3.42 -26.48
CA PHE A 120 -0.66 3.17 -26.97
C PHE A 120 -1.37 4.44 -26.57
N LYS A 121 -1.59 5.32 -27.56
CA LYS A 121 -2.38 6.54 -27.46
C LYS A 121 -3.81 6.08 -27.19
N GLY A 122 -4.00 5.65 -25.96
CA GLY A 122 -5.23 5.20 -25.41
C GLY A 122 -5.81 6.31 -24.57
N ASN A 123 -7.09 6.16 -24.34
CA ASN A 123 -7.82 7.09 -23.54
C ASN A 123 -8.12 6.45 -22.19
N GLY A 124 -8.24 7.29 -21.16
CA GLY A 124 -8.76 6.94 -19.85
C GLY A 124 -10.00 7.77 -19.53
N THR A 125 -10.45 7.66 -18.29
CA THR A 125 -11.56 8.44 -17.74
C THR A 125 -11.11 9.12 -16.46
N ILE A 126 -11.40 10.42 -16.34
CA ILE A 126 -11.16 11.19 -15.12
C ILE A 126 -12.52 11.60 -14.55
N CYS A 127 -12.79 11.19 -13.33
CA CYS A 127 -13.98 11.52 -12.58
C CYS A 127 -13.66 12.48 -11.44
N VAL A 128 -14.56 13.43 -11.20
CA VAL A 128 -14.46 14.42 -10.13
C VAL A 128 -15.69 14.32 -9.25
N TYR A 129 -15.46 14.18 -7.95
CA TYR A 129 -16.51 14.16 -6.93
C TYR A 129 -16.31 15.34 -6.00
N LEU A 130 -17.37 16.10 -5.76
CA LEU A 130 -17.38 17.19 -4.78
C LEU A 130 -18.37 16.81 -3.67
N PHE A 131 -17.91 16.82 -2.42
CA PHE A 131 -18.70 16.43 -1.27
C PHE A 131 -18.78 17.57 -0.25
N ASN A 132 -19.87 17.56 0.52
CA ASN A 132 -20.08 18.41 1.66
C ASN A 132 -19.35 17.81 2.88
N ASP A 133 -18.19 18.39 3.20
CA ASP A 133 -17.33 17.98 4.32
C ASP A 133 -17.84 18.57 5.63
N GLU A 134 -18.89 17.97 6.17
CA GLU A 134 -19.58 18.49 7.36
C GLU A 134 -18.72 18.39 8.63
N ASN A 135 -17.81 17.42 8.68
CA ASN A 135 -16.95 17.16 9.83
C ASN A 135 -15.56 17.82 9.72
N GLY A 136 -15.22 18.36 8.54
CA GLY A 136 -13.99 19.09 8.26
C GLY A 136 -12.73 18.22 8.16
N ASN A 137 -12.87 16.92 7.89
CA ASN A 137 -11.74 15.98 7.85
C ASN A 137 -11.08 15.85 6.47
N ALA A 138 -11.64 16.49 5.44
CA ALA A 138 -11.17 16.49 4.06
C ALA A 138 -11.10 15.10 3.39
N LEU A 139 -11.90 14.14 3.87
CA LEU A 139 -11.99 12.78 3.34
C LEU A 139 -13.44 12.46 2.99
N ALA A 140 -13.70 12.10 1.73
CA ALA A 140 -15.03 11.70 1.31
C ALA A 140 -15.47 10.42 2.02
N GLU A 141 -16.58 10.48 2.75
CA GLU A 141 -17.19 9.37 3.49
C GLU A 141 -18.62 9.09 3.01
N ASP A 142 -19.11 7.85 3.20
CA ASP A 142 -20.47 7.45 2.76
C ASP A 142 -21.59 8.28 3.41
N ALA A 143 -21.32 8.87 4.57
CA ALA A 143 -22.27 9.72 5.30
C ALA A 143 -22.33 11.15 4.75
N GLU A 144 -21.36 11.55 3.92
CA GLU A 144 -21.24 12.90 3.38
C GLU A 144 -21.97 13.04 2.05
N LEU A 145 -22.74 14.12 1.92
CA LEU A 145 -23.58 14.34 0.76
C LEU A 145 -22.78 14.91 -0.43
N PRO A 146 -23.14 14.55 -1.67
CA PRO A 146 -22.61 15.21 -2.86
C PRO A 146 -23.00 16.69 -2.87
N LEU A 147 -22.13 17.53 -3.42
CA LEU A 147 -22.34 18.97 -3.49
C LEU A 147 -22.42 19.43 -4.95
N ALA A 148 -23.59 19.98 -5.31
CA ALA A 148 -23.84 20.53 -6.64
C ALA A 148 -23.25 21.93 -6.84
N GLY A 149 -23.03 22.29 -8.10
CA GLY A 149 -22.67 23.67 -8.49
C GLY A 149 -21.17 23.97 -8.45
N GLY A 150 -20.32 23.00 -8.12
CA GLY A 150 -18.86 23.16 -8.25
C GLY A 150 -18.45 23.15 -9.71
N ALA A 151 -17.76 24.19 -10.16
CA ALA A 151 -17.29 24.27 -11.55
C ALA A 151 -15.92 23.61 -11.68
N VAL A 152 -15.82 22.60 -12.53
CA VAL A 152 -14.63 21.77 -12.73
C VAL A 152 -13.97 22.14 -14.05
N SER A 153 -12.64 22.25 -14.06
CA SER A 153 -11.83 22.37 -15.27
C SER A 153 -10.69 21.36 -15.26
N LEU A 154 -10.59 20.59 -16.35
CA LEU A 154 -9.55 19.61 -16.61
C LEU A 154 -8.70 20.09 -17.78
N THR A 155 -7.42 20.36 -17.52
CA THR A 155 -6.48 20.86 -18.53
C THR A 155 -5.21 20.04 -18.54
N ASN A 156 -4.59 19.87 -19.71
CA ASN A 156 -3.26 19.30 -19.81
C ASN A 156 -2.18 20.38 -19.97
N ARG A 157 -0.91 20.02 -19.78
CA ARG A 157 0.21 20.98 -19.87
C ARG A 157 0.29 21.73 -21.21
N LEU A 158 -0.16 21.11 -22.29
CA LEU A 158 -0.13 21.65 -23.64
C LEU A 158 -1.42 22.39 -24.03
N ASN A 159 -2.41 22.47 -23.14
CA ASN A 159 -3.76 23.00 -23.38
C ASN A 159 -4.48 22.40 -24.61
N THR A 160 -4.12 21.18 -25.01
CA THR A 160 -4.81 20.46 -26.10
C THR A 160 -6.07 19.77 -25.64
N VAL A 161 -6.21 19.54 -24.33
CA VAL A 161 -7.43 19.07 -23.67
C VAL A 161 -7.82 20.16 -22.68
N ASN A 162 -9.08 20.60 -22.76
CA ASN A 162 -9.66 21.63 -21.91
C ASN A 162 -11.15 21.33 -21.71
N GLU A 163 -11.42 20.35 -20.86
CA GLU A 163 -12.80 19.97 -20.53
C GLU A 163 -13.28 20.74 -19.31
N THR A 164 -14.58 21.02 -19.29
CA THR A 164 -15.23 21.68 -18.16
C THR A 164 -16.57 21.02 -17.85
N GLY A 165 -17.01 21.13 -16.60
CA GLY A 165 -18.33 20.67 -16.21
C GLY A 165 -18.72 21.21 -14.85
N THR A 166 -19.88 20.76 -14.37
CA THR A 166 -20.43 21.18 -13.08
C THR A 166 -20.86 19.96 -12.30
N THR A 167 -20.54 19.91 -11.02
CA THR A 167 -20.94 18.81 -10.13
C THR A 167 -22.43 18.83 -9.85
N ALA A 168 -23.00 17.65 -9.62
CA ALA A 168 -24.42 17.46 -9.30
C ALA A 168 -24.57 16.90 -7.87
N ASP A 169 -25.77 17.00 -7.32
CA ASP A 169 -26.17 16.48 -6.00
C ASP A 169 -26.78 15.07 -6.09
N THR A 170 -26.60 14.38 -7.22
CA THR A 170 -27.16 13.05 -7.47
C THR A 170 -26.38 11.92 -6.79
N GLY A 171 -25.16 12.20 -6.33
CA GLY A 171 -24.23 11.19 -5.78
C GLY A 171 -23.32 10.57 -6.83
N GLU A 172 -23.49 10.91 -8.10
CA GLU A 172 -22.62 10.47 -9.19
C GLU A 172 -21.48 11.45 -9.41
N SER A 173 -20.26 10.93 -9.63
CA SER A 173 -19.10 11.73 -9.99
C SER A 173 -19.23 12.27 -11.42
N LEU A 174 -18.79 13.52 -11.64
CA LEU A 174 -18.66 14.11 -12.96
C LEU A 174 -17.48 13.45 -13.69
N CYS A 175 -17.76 12.64 -14.71
CA CYS A 175 -16.73 11.90 -15.45
C CYS A 175 -16.49 12.46 -16.86
N PHE A 176 -15.23 12.67 -17.20
CA PHE A 176 -14.74 12.95 -18.53
C PHE A 176 -14.13 11.68 -19.11
N ALA A 177 -14.82 11.08 -20.08
CA ALA A 177 -14.35 9.90 -20.80
C ALA A 177 -13.45 10.30 -21.97
N ASP A 178 -12.81 9.30 -22.58
CA ASP A 178 -12.01 9.48 -23.79
C ASP A 178 -10.86 10.50 -23.67
N ILE A 179 -10.30 10.65 -22.47
CA ILE A 179 -9.18 11.56 -22.20
C ILE A 179 -7.86 10.87 -22.58
N PRO A 180 -7.07 11.41 -23.51
CA PRO A 180 -5.79 10.82 -23.88
C PRO A 180 -4.86 10.66 -22.67
N GLU A 181 -4.03 9.62 -22.65
CA GLU A 181 -3.00 9.50 -21.61
C GLU A 181 -2.07 10.74 -21.55
N GLY A 182 -1.61 11.08 -20.34
CA GLY A 182 -0.74 12.21 -20.09
C GLY A 182 -0.92 12.86 -18.73
N ASP A 183 -0.28 14.01 -18.54
CA ASP A 183 -0.33 14.78 -17.30
C ASP A 183 -1.38 15.89 -17.35
N TYR A 184 -2.25 15.89 -16.35
CA TYR A 184 -3.40 16.77 -16.23
C TYR A 184 -3.37 17.57 -14.93
N ASN A 185 -3.96 18.76 -14.99
CA ASN A 185 -4.34 19.56 -13.83
C ASN A 185 -5.87 19.63 -13.78
N ILE A 186 -6.42 19.21 -12.65
CA ILE A 186 -7.84 19.25 -12.34
C ILE A 186 -8.04 20.37 -11.34
N SER A 187 -8.92 21.31 -11.66
CA SER A 187 -9.28 22.42 -10.78
C SER A 187 -10.78 22.43 -10.52
N VAL A 188 -11.16 22.80 -9.29
CA VAL A 188 -12.56 22.93 -8.89
C VAL A 188 -12.78 24.28 -8.23
N ALA A 189 -13.74 25.04 -8.75
CA ALA A 189 -14.28 26.22 -8.10
C ALA A 189 -15.43 25.79 -7.18
N ILE A 190 -15.28 26.08 -5.89
CA ILE A 190 -16.29 25.79 -4.87
C ILE A 190 -17.52 26.69 -5.10
N PRO A 191 -18.75 26.16 -4.99
CA PRO A 191 -19.97 26.94 -5.14
C PRO A 191 -20.09 28.04 -4.08
N GLU A 192 -20.93 29.04 -4.35
CA GLU A 192 -21.19 30.13 -3.40
C GLU A 192 -21.74 29.60 -2.07
N GLY A 193 -21.36 30.24 -0.97
CA GLY A 193 -21.79 29.85 0.37
C GLY A 193 -21.03 28.66 0.96
N TYR A 194 -19.98 28.17 0.29
CA TYR A 194 -19.09 27.12 0.79
C TYR A 194 -17.63 27.60 0.83
N ASN A 195 -16.83 26.97 1.69
CA ASN A 195 -15.37 27.13 1.74
C ASN A 195 -14.70 25.77 1.47
N PRO A 196 -13.61 25.73 0.68
CA PRO A 196 -12.87 24.50 0.42
C PRO A 196 -12.27 23.95 1.71
N THR A 197 -12.34 22.63 1.89
CA THR A 197 -11.62 21.88 2.94
C THR A 197 -10.47 21.05 2.36
N THR A 198 -10.48 20.79 1.05
CA THR A 198 -9.37 20.18 0.29
C THR A 198 -8.61 21.22 -0.54
N VAL A 199 -7.53 20.77 -1.19
CA VAL A 199 -6.91 21.54 -2.28
C VAL A 199 -7.90 21.76 -3.42
N MET A 200 -7.83 22.90 -4.10
CA MET A 200 -8.69 23.22 -5.24
C MET A 200 -8.07 22.87 -6.59
N ASN A 201 -6.81 22.43 -6.61
CA ASN A 201 -6.08 22.03 -7.80
C ASN A 201 -5.31 20.74 -7.52
N PHE A 202 -5.40 19.76 -8.43
CA PHE A 202 -4.78 18.46 -8.30
C PHE A 202 -4.06 18.06 -9.60
N ALA A 203 -2.83 17.58 -9.48
CA ALA A 203 -2.08 17.07 -10.62
C ALA A 203 -2.23 15.55 -10.71
N LEU A 204 -2.61 15.05 -11.89
CA LEU A 204 -2.86 13.63 -12.13
C LEU A 204 -2.13 13.18 -13.40
N THR A 205 -1.39 12.08 -13.31
CA THR A 205 -0.89 11.36 -14.48
C THR A 205 -1.88 10.26 -14.84
N LEU A 206 -2.49 10.35 -16.01
CA LEU A 206 -3.48 9.40 -16.51
C LEU A 206 -2.82 8.41 -17.49
N SER A 207 -2.94 7.12 -17.21
CA SER A 207 -2.52 6.05 -18.13
C SER A 207 -3.70 5.58 -19.01
N ALA A 208 -3.40 5.01 -20.19
CA ALA A 208 -4.42 4.44 -21.06
C ALA A 208 -5.29 3.37 -20.34
N GLY A 209 -6.61 3.45 -20.50
CA GLY A 209 -7.58 2.55 -19.87
C GLY A 209 -7.84 2.78 -18.38
N GLN A 210 -7.15 3.73 -17.75
CA GLN A 210 -7.32 4.04 -16.33
C GLN A 210 -8.62 4.83 -16.09
N VAL A 211 -9.33 4.49 -15.02
CA VAL A 211 -10.41 5.32 -14.45
C VAL A 211 -9.91 5.90 -13.13
N SER A 212 -9.73 7.22 -13.08
CA SER A 212 -9.23 7.93 -11.91
C SER A 212 -10.33 8.80 -11.33
N THR A 213 -10.61 8.68 -10.04
CA THR A 213 -11.55 9.56 -9.34
C THR A 213 -10.77 10.47 -8.39
N VAL A 214 -11.02 11.78 -8.47
CA VAL A 214 -10.44 12.79 -7.58
C VAL A 214 -11.55 13.45 -6.79
N ASN A 215 -11.39 13.47 -5.46
CA ASN A 215 -12.38 14.00 -4.54
C ASN A 215 -11.98 15.40 -4.05
N PHE A 216 -12.96 16.28 -3.97
CA PHE A 216 -12.84 17.63 -3.45
C PHE A 216 -13.87 17.83 -2.34
N GLY A 217 -13.46 18.46 -1.24
CA GLY A 217 -14.31 18.72 -0.08
C GLY A 217 -14.56 20.21 0.08
N ALA A 218 -15.78 20.56 0.48
CA ALA A 218 -16.12 21.90 0.91
C ALA A 218 -17.13 21.87 2.05
N GLN A 219 -17.02 22.83 2.96
CA GLN A 219 -17.93 22.98 4.09
C GLN A 219 -18.74 24.28 3.96
N PRO A 220 -19.96 24.38 4.52
CA PRO A 220 -20.74 25.60 4.50
C PRO A 220 -19.93 26.77 5.08
N GLY A 221 -19.87 27.85 4.31
CA GLY A 221 -19.17 29.06 4.72
C GLY A 221 -19.90 29.75 5.86
N SER A 222 -19.14 30.34 6.78
CA SER A 222 -19.69 31.12 7.89
C SER A 222 -20.41 32.40 7.45
N GLY A 223 -20.47 32.67 6.14
CA GLY A 223 -21.30 33.70 5.53
C GLY A 223 -22.42 33.04 4.72
N MET A 224 -23.65 33.30 5.14
CA MET A 224 -24.89 32.92 4.46
C MET A 224 -25.47 31.56 4.86
N GLN A 225 -26.02 31.48 6.08
CA GLN A 225 -27.37 30.90 6.15
C GLN A 225 -28.22 31.69 5.13
N PRO A 226 -28.88 31.06 4.15
CA PRO A 226 -29.91 31.77 3.44
C PRO A 226 -30.95 32.10 4.50
N VAL A 227 -30.99 33.38 4.88
CA VAL A 227 -32.14 33.93 5.56
C VAL A 227 -33.24 33.93 4.50
N PHE A 228 -33.81 32.76 4.23
CA PHE A 228 -35.22 32.64 3.89
C PHE A 228 -36.04 32.91 5.17
N GLY A 229 -35.67 33.97 5.89
CA GLY A 229 -36.59 34.74 6.69
C GLY A 229 -37.18 35.72 5.70
N GLU A 230 -38.33 35.34 5.16
CA GLU A 230 -39.40 36.24 4.79
C GLU A 230 -39.19 37.63 5.39
N ASN A 231 -39.30 38.68 4.58
CA ASN A 231 -39.25 40.07 5.01
C ASN A 231 -40.45 40.34 5.95
N SER A 232 -40.45 39.75 7.14
CA SER A 232 -41.37 39.99 8.22
C SER A 232 -40.99 41.36 8.73
N SER A 233 -41.57 42.36 8.10
CA SER A 233 -41.55 43.73 8.59
C SER A 233 -42.02 43.64 10.04
N SER A 234 -41.11 43.85 10.99
CA SER A 234 -41.42 43.67 12.41
C SER A 234 -42.63 44.53 12.74
N PRO A 235 -43.80 43.95 13.09
CA PRO A 235 -45.01 44.74 13.36
C PRO A 235 -44.77 45.72 14.52
N LEU A 236 -43.82 45.42 15.40
CA LEU A 236 -43.35 46.33 16.44
C LEU A 236 -42.73 47.60 15.87
N MET A 237 -41.88 47.53 14.84
CA MET A 237 -41.27 48.71 14.22
C MET A 237 -42.30 49.54 13.43
N LEU A 238 -43.31 48.88 12.83
CA LEU A 238 -44.43 49.56 12.19
C LEU A 238 -45.30 50.31 13.22
N ILE A 239 -45.59 49.70 14.37
CA ILE A 239 -46.33 50.32 15.47
C ILE A 239 -45.55 51.52 16.03
N VAL A 240 -44.24 51.34 16.28
CA VAL A 240 -43.38 52.43 16.75
C VAL A 240 -43.37 53.59 15.75
N GLY A 241 -43.25 53.31 14.45
CA GLY A 241 -43.34 54.32 13.39
C GLY A 241 -44.66 55.09 13.41
N ILE A 242 -45.80 54.39 13.53
CA ILE A 242 -47.13 55.01 13.60
C ILE A 242 -47.26 55.91 14.84
N VAL A 243 -46.73 55.49 15.99
CA VAL A 243 -46.73 56.31 17.22
C VAL A 243 -45.95 57.61 17.02
N PHE A 244 -44.76 57.55 16.42
CA PHE A 244 -43.96 58.76 16.15
C PHE A 244 -44.67 59.72 15.20
N VAL A 245 -45.32 59.21 14.15
CA VAL A 245 -46.10 60.05 13.22
C VAL A 245 -47.30 60.68 13.94
N ALA A 246 -48.04 59.92 14.74
CA ALA A 246 -49.19 60.43 15.48
C ALA A 246 -48.79 61.51 16.51
N LEU A 247 -47.68 61.31 17.21
CA LEU A 247 -47.13 62.32 18.12
C LEU A 247 -46.74 63.58 17.36
N GLY A 248 -46.07 63.47 16.21
CA GLY A 248 -45.71 64.61 15.37
C GLY A 248 -46.92 65.41 14.89
N VAL A 249 -47.96 64.72 14.40
CA VAL A 249 -49.22 65.35 13.98
C VAL A 249 -49.94 66.01 15.15
N GLY A 250 -50.00 65.36 16.31
CA GLY A 250 -50.58 65.92 17.53
C GLY A 250 -49.87 67.19 17.99
N LEU A 251 -48.54 67.18 17.96
CA LEU A 251 -47.71 68.33 18.35
C LEU A 251 -47.88 69.49 17.36
N TRP A 252 -48.00 69.20 16.06
CA TRP A 252 -48.31 70.20 15.03
C TRP A 252 -49.67 70.87 15.26
N PHE A 253 -50.73 70.09 15.52
CA PHE A 253 -52.05 70.64 15.84
C PHE A 253 -52.07 71.45 17.13
N TYR A 254 -51.34 70.98 18.16
CA TYR A 254 -51.20 71.68 19.42
C TYR A 254 -50.55 73.06 19.25
N VAL A 255 -49.41 73.12 18.54
CA VAL A 255 -48.73 74.39 18.24
C VAL A 255 -49.60 75.31 17.39
N ARG A 256 -50.29 74.77 16.38
CA ARG A 256 -51.19 75.54 15.51
C ARG A 256 -52.40 76.11 16.23
N ARG A 257 -52.88 75.47 17.31
CA ARG A 257 -54.00 75.97 18.12
C ARG A 257 -53.59 77.06 19.11
N MET A 258 -52.31 77.10 19.47
CA MET A 258 -51.76 78.10 20.40
C MET A 258 -51.20 79.34 19.71
N SER A 259 -51.06 79.32 18.38
CA SER A 259 -50.76 80.50 17.53
C SER A 259 -52.06 81.12 17.03
#